data_AF-A0A0D5M6V7-F1
#
_entry.id   AF-A0A0D5M6V7-F1
#
_cell.length_a   1.000
_cell.length_b   1.000
_cell.length_c   1.000
_cell.angle_alpha   90.00
_cell.angle_beta   90.00
_cell.angle_gamma   90.00
#
_symmetry.space_group_name_H-M   'P 1'
#
loop_
_entity.id
_entity.type
_entity.pdbx_description
1 polymer ?
#
loop_
_entity_poly.entity_id
_entity_poly.type
_entity_poly.pdbx_seq_one_letter_code
_entity_poly.pdbx_strand_id
1 'polypeptide(L)'
;MEYSYSSKWKDLWNRWSHFERHYEGDHRHMLIDPAITYSIPRRDSSLQDYRNNSNLVQPSNAEVESLFEMGEVYRTLPDGGIYPDVYAAACAFKAGHLFNPNTDDYREHGVGFRGTRNEKWPLVPSILRGLPLNNVQAEIEECKRRYKDLALFCEAMKQLLEQKGEGSSESVCMAIAQHYGILSPLIDLTRTAWIALFFASQEGKDGDIGIVQCFFLSELEELFQVDNASFGDFHIVQADFITRIKNQKGFFLRLPGHRLDKQNVPFTVRFKQHEGLLFEDEDLKVTNSYLYPSADNDPFAPFADPQLKTYPAVVATRPTSPEDYYSFAERVFKERNLVMDTLNEMIVRRTCDFHYRLQFVDGLSDVARSLNRLKNAIQTIRIAQQEKRPLNFNNVLNTYQSHSTSENWLLILSVATRQRRSLSLEFKQKAASLVLDHSLTIRQASTALDVNESTIRRWVRQLTELRKSAP
;
A
#
# COMPACT_ATOMS: atom_id res chain seq x y z
N MET A 1 16.49 -34.46 0.02
CA MET A 1 16.86 -33.60 -1.11
C MET A 1 15.72 -32.62 -1.28
N GLU A 2 15.80 -31.47 -0.61
CA GLU A 2 14.84 -30.39 -0.84
C GLU A 2 15.11 -29.83 -2.23
N TYR A 3 14.11 -29.94 -3.12
CA TYR A 3 14.15 -29.29 -4.42
C TYR A 3 14.14 -27.78 -4.16
N SER A 4 15.27 -27.09 -4.34
CA SER A 4 15.25 -25.63 -4.33
C SER A 4 14.49 -25.16 -5.57
N TYR A 5 13.55 -24.25 -5.39
CA TYR A 5 12.78 -23.68 -6.48
C TYR A 5 13.71 -22.96 -7.48
N SER A 6 13.67 -23.36 -8.75
CA SER A 6 14.43 -22.72 -9.82
C SER A 6 13.58 -21.64 -10.48
N SER A 7 13.98 -20.38 -10.30
CA SER A 7 13.32 -19.24 -10.90
C SER A 7 13.99 -18.84 -12.21
N LYS A 8 13.34 -19.14 -13.35
CA LYS A 8 13.75 -18.59 -14.65
C LYS A 8 13.78 -17.06 -14.68
N TRP A 9 13.01 -16.42 -13.79
CA TRP A 9 12.94 -14.96 -13.67
C TRP A 9 14.14 -14.40 -12.93
N LYS A 10 14.71 -15.15 -11.98
CA LYS A 10 15.98 -14.81 -11.35
C LYS A 10 17.12 -14.83 -12.39
N ASP A 11 17.14 -15.82 -13.26
CA ASP A 11 18.12 -15.89 -14.36
C ASP A 11 17.95 -14.71 -15.33
N LEU A 12 16.70 -14.39 -15.71
CA LEU A 12 16.39 -13.22 -16.52
C LEU A 12 16.86 -11.92 -15.85
N TRP A 13 16.53 -11.72 -14.57
CA TRP A 13 16.94 -10.56 -13.79
C TRP A 13 18.46 -10.41 -13.77
N ASN A 14 19.18 -11.48 -13.43
CA ASN A 14 20.64 -11.47 -13.34
C ASN A 14 21.28 -11.13 -14.68
N ARG A 15 20.81 -11.75 -15.78
CA ARG A 15 21.30 -11.44 -17.13
C ARG A 15 20.99 -9.99 -17.50
N TRP A 16 19.76 -9.53 -17.28
CA TRP A 16 19.37 -8.15 -17.59
C TRP A 16 20.22 -7.15 -16.79
N SER A 17 20.33 -7.31 -15.47
CA SER A 17 21.16 -6.45 -14.62
C SER A 17 22.64 -6.52 -14.98
N HIS A 18 23.16 -7.67 -15.42
CA HIS A 18 24.52 -7.76 -15.96
C HIS A 18 24.69 -6.94 -17.24
N PHE A 19 23.76 -7.04 -18.19
CA PHE A 19 23.81 -6.27 -19.44
C PHE A 19 23.77 -4.76 -19.19
N GLU A 20 22.91 -4.28 -18.30
CA GLU A 20 22.82 -2.85 -17.98
C GLU A 20 24.13 -2.31 -17.41
N ARG A 21 24.76 -3.05 -16.50
CA ARG A 21 26.04 -2.67 -15.90
C ARG A 21 27.18 -2.71 -16.91
N HIS A 22 27.26 -3.80 -17.68
CA HIS A 22 28.33 -3.99 -18.64
C HIS A 22 28.33 -2.90 -19.73
N TYR A 23 27.15 -2.36 -20.06
CA TYR A 23 26.98 -1.29 -21.04
C TYR A 23 26.63 0.07 -20.42
N GLU A 24 26.84 0.26 -19.12
CA GLU A 24 26.61 1.56 -18.49
C GLU A 24 27.56 2.61 -19.11
N GLY A 25 26.99 3.72 -19.60
CA GLY A 25 27.74 4.74 -20.35
C GLY A 25 28.08 4.37 -21.80
N ASP A 26 27.67 3.20 -22.28
CA ASP A 26 27.79 2.76 -23.68
C ASP A 26 26.44 2.87 -24.40
N HIS A 27 26.43 3.26 -25.68
CA HIS A 27 25.19 3.37 -26.46
C HIS A 27 24.43 2.05 -26.60
N ARG A 28 25.10 0.89 -26.45
CA ARG A 28 24.46 -0.44 -26.43
C ARG A 28 23.42 -0.59 -25.32
N HIS A 29 23.48 0.21 -24.24
CA HIS A 29 22.42 0.22 -23.22
C HIS A 29 21.04 0.55 -23.83
N MET A 30 20.99 1.34 -24.90
CA MET A 30 19.75 1.75 -25.58
C MET A 30 19.05 0.57 -26.26
N LEU A 31 19.73 -0.55 -26.47
CA LEU A 31 19.14 -1.76 -27.06
C LEU A 31 18.48 -2.65 -26.02
N ILE A 32 18.81 -2.51 -24.74
CA ILE A 32 18.37 -3.44 -23.68
C ILE A 32 16.84 -3.38 -23.52
N ASP A 33 16.29 -2.19 -23.29
CA ASP A 33 14.84 -2.02 -23.11
C ASP A 33 14.06 -2.45 -24.37
N PRO A 34 14.35 -1.95 -25.59
CA PRO A 34 13.67 -2.41 -26.79
C PRO A 34 13.78 -3.92 -27.04
N ALA A 35 14.92 -4.54 -26.74
CA ALA A 35 15.09 -5.97 -26.94
C ALA A 35 14.22 -6.82 -26.02
N ILE A 36 14.06 -6.38 -24.77
CA ILE A 36 13.39 -7.14 -23.72
C ILE A 36 11.89 -6.82 -23.68
N THR A 37 11.51 -5.55 -23.77
CA THR A 37 10.14 -5.09 -23.42
C THR A 37 9.26 -4.79 -24.64
N TYR A 38 9.82 -4.53 -25.82
CA TYR A 38 9.03 -4.16 -26.99
C TYR A 38 8.39 -5.38 -27.71
N SER A 39 7.33 -5.09 -28.46
CA SER A 39 6.79 -6.06 -29.43
C SER A 39 7.84 -6.41 -30.48
N ILE A 40 7.79 -7.63 -31.03
CA ILE A 40 8.76 -8.12 -32.03
C ILE A 40 8.98 -7.10 -33.17
N PRO A 41 7.94 -6.54 -33.82
CA PRO A 41 8.15 -5.56 -34.89
C PRO A 41 8.89 -4.29 -34.43
N ARG A 42 8.56 -3.79 -33.23
CA ARG A 42 9.15 -2.56 -32.70
C ARG A 42 10.60 -2.80 -32.23
N ARG A 43 10.87 -3.97 -31.64
CA ARG A 43 12.23 -4.45 -31.33
C ARG A 43 13.10 -4.49 -32.58
N ASP A 44 12.62 -5.16 -33.63
CA ASP A 44 13.38 -5.36 -34.86
C ASP A 44 13.67 -4.02 -35.55
N SER A 45 12.70 -3.10 -35.54
CA SER A 45 12.90 -1.70 -35.97
C SER A 45 13.99 -1.00 -35.15
N SER A 46 13.94 -1.06 -33.82
CA SER A 46 14.95 -0.42 -32.96
C SER A 46 16.36 -0.98 -33.18
N LEU A 47 16.48 -2.29 -33.40
CA LEU A 47 17.77 -2.91 -33.74
C LEU A 47 18.27 -2.46 -35.12
N GLN A 48 17.37 -2.34 -36.11
CA GLN A 48 17.72 -1.85 -37.44
C GLN A 48 18.18 -0.39 -37.39
N ASP A 49 17.47 0.46 -36.64
CA ASP A 49 17.84 1.87 -36.44
C ASP A 49 19.22 2.00 -35.79
N TYR A 50 19.51 1.18 -34.77
CA TYR A 50 20.82 1.12 -34.14
C TYR A 50 21.93 0.70 -35.11
N ARG A 51 21.68 -0.35 -35.90
CA ARG A 51 22.64 -0.87 -36.90
C ARG A 51 22.93 0.13 -38.02
N ASN A 52 21.95 0.96 -38.37
CA ASN A 52 22.11 2.00 -39.39
C ASN A 52 22.92 3.21 -38.89
N ASN A 53 23.17 3.34 -37.59
CA ASN A 53 23.97 4.42 -37.04
C ASN A 53 25.46 4.04 -37.01
N SER A 54 26.20 4.52 -38.00
CA SER A 54 27.64 4.26 -38.17
C SER A 54 28.52 4.80 -37.05
N ASN A 55 27.99 5.67 -36.18
CA ASN A 55 28.74 6.25 -35.07
C ASN A 55 28.66 5.38 -33.80
N LEU A 56 27.87 4.29 -33.81
CA LEU A 56 27.68 3.42 -32.66
C LEU A 56 28.51 2.15 -32.77
N VAL A 57 29.03 1.69 -31.63
CA VAL A 57 29.65 0.37 -31.50
C VAL A 57 28.57 -0.69 -31.70
N GLN A 58 28.77 -1.56 -32.69
CA GLN A 58 27.80 -2.60 -33.04
C GLN A 58 27.86 -3.76 -32.03
N PRO A 59 26.71 -4.27 -31.55
CA PRO A 59 26.69 -5.44 -30.68
C PRO A 59 27.08 -6.69 -31.47
N SER A 60 27.71 -7.65 -30.78
CA SER A 60 27.99 -8.96 -31.35
C SER A 60 26.70 -9.77 -31.57
N ASN A 61 26.72 -10.76 -32.46
CA ASN A 61 25.55 -11.62 -32.68
C ASN A 61 25.13 -12.35 -31.40
N ALA A 62 26.09 -12.81 -30.60
CA ALA A 62 25.83 -13.45 -29.31
C ALA A 62 25.15 -12.51 -28.29
N GLU A 63 25.52 -11.22 -28.28
CA GLU A 63 24.86 -10.21 -27.45
C GLU A 63 23.39 -10.02 -27.86
N VAL A 64 23.14 -9.90 -29.17
CA VAL A 64 21.78 -9.73 -29.70
C VAL A 64 20.92 -10.97 -29.42
N GLU A 65 21.46 -12.18 -29.65
CA GLU A 65 20.78 -13.43 -29.34
C GLU A 65 20.42 -13.52 -27.85
N SER A 66 21.37 -13.20 -26.97
CA SER A 66 21.13 -13.17 -25.52
C SER A 66 20.04 -12.17 -25.12
N LEU A 67 20.04 -10.97 -25.70
CA LEU A 67 18.99 -9.96 -25.47
C LEU A 67 17.62 -10.46 -25.95
N PHE A 68 17.57 -11.16 -27.09
CA PHE A 68 16.33 -11.69 -27.65
C PHE A 68 15.78 -12.85 -26.82
N GLU A 69 16.63 -13.77 -26.37
CA GLU A 69 16.24 -14.83 -25.44
C GLU A 69 15.62 -14.26 -24.17
N MET A 70 16.23 -13.21 -23.60
CA MET A 70 15.68 -12.51 -22.45
C MET A 70 14.30 -11.91 -22.76
N GLY A 71 14.13 -11.30 -23.93
CA GLY A 71 12.83 -10.81 -24.40
C GLY A 71 11.78 -11.91 -24.57
N GLU A 72 12.16 -13.11 -25.03
CA GLU A 72 11.21 -14.23 -25.10
C GLU A 72 10.78 -14.71 -23.72
N VAL A 73 11.71 -14.83 -22.76
CA VAL A 73 11.35 -15.16 -21.37
C VAL A 73 10.44 -14.08 -20.81
N TYR A 74 10.78 -12.81 -21.01
CA TYR A 74 10.01 -11.66 -20.55
C TYR A 74 8.59 -11.64 -21.12
N ARG A 75 8.41 -11.94 -22.41
CA ARG A 75 7.08 -12.04 -23.05
C ARG A 75 6.18 -13.11 -22.44
N THR A 76 6.71 -14.07 -21.68
CA THR A 76 5.89 -15.05 -20.93
C THR A 76 5.39 -14.51 -19.59
N LEU A 77 5.72 -13.27 -19.23
CA LEU A 77 5.31 -12.64 -17.98
C LEU A 77 3.80 -12.36 -18.04
N PRO A 78 3.02 -12.77 -17.02
CA PRO A 78 1.58 -12.54 -17.04
C PRO A 78 1.24 -11.05 -16.92
N ASP A 79 0.20 -10.63 -17.63
CA ASP A 79 -0.34 -9.28 -17.56
C ASP A 79 -1.07 -9.04 -16.24
N GLY A 80 -0.38 -8.39 -15.29
CA GLY A 80 -0.94 -7.94 -14.03
C GLY A 80 -1.43 -9.06 -13.09
N GLY A 81 -1.98 -8.65 -11.94
CA GLY A 81 -2.50 -9.59 -10.94
C GLY A 81 -1.45 -10.09 -9.95
N ILE A 82 -1.01 -11.34 -10.11
CA ILE A 82 -0.07 -12.02 -9.20
C ILE A 82 1.06 -12.65 -10.03
N TYR A 83 2.28 -12.13 -9.87
CA TYR A 83 3.45 -12.64 -10.58
C TYR A 83 3.88 -14.04 -10.07
N PRO A 84 4.52 -14.86 -10.94
CA PRO A 84 4.94 -16.21 -10.58
C PRO A 84 5.88 -16.30 -9.39
N ASP A 85 6.75 -15.30 -9.20
CA ASP A 85 7.65 -15.18 -8.05
C ASP A 85 8.16 -13.73 -7.90
N VAL A 86 9.02 -13.50 -6.90
CA VAL A 86 9.55 -12.17 -6.58
C VAL A 86 10.42 -11.57 -7.70
N TYR A 87 11.15 -12.40 -8.46
CA TYR A 87 11.99 -11.92 -9.56
C TYR A 87 11.16 -11.59 -10.79
N ALA A 88 10.06 -12.30 -11.03
CA ALA A 88 9.08 -11.91 -12.04
C ALA A 88 8.47 -10.53 -11.73
N ALA A 89 8.12 -10.29 -10.45
CA ALA A 89 7.70 -8.98 -9.97
C ALA A 89 8.79 -7.91 -10.13
N ALA A 90 10.06 -8.25 -9.88
CA ALA A 90 11.18 -7.35 -10.08
C ALA A 90 11.37 -6.96 -11.56
N CYS A 91 11.30 -7.94 -12.49
CA CYS A 91 11.35 -7.69 -13.93
C CYS A 91 10.19 -6.79 -14.38
N ALA A 92 8.99 -7.00 -13.84
CA ALA A 92 7.82 -6.14 -14.13
C ALA A 92 8.04 -4.68 -13.67
N PHE A 93 8.61 -4.50 -12.46
CA PHE A 93 9.00 -3.18 -11.96
C PHE A 93 10.06 -2.53 -12.86
N LYS A 94 11.07 -3.30 -13.26
CA LYS A 94 12.21 -2.81 -14.06
C LYS A 94 11.79 -2.34 -15.46
N ALA A 95 10.88 -3.07 -16.10
CA ALA A 95 10.32 -2.72 -17.40
C ALA A 95 9.36 -1.51 -17.38
N GLY A 96 9.08 -0.95 -16.20
CA GLY A 96 8.14 0.16 -16.08
C GLY A 96 6.69 -0.22 -16.44
N HIS A 97 6.33 -1.52 -16.47
CA HIS A 97 4.97 -1.97 -16.79
C HIS A 97 3.90 -1.39 -15.86
N LEU A 98 4.31 -0.97 -14.67
CA LEU A 98 3.39 -0.42 -13.67
C LEU A 98 3.91 0.89 -13.05
N PHE A 99 5.22 1.00 -12.86
CA PHE A 99 5.89 2.13 -12.24
C PHE A 99 7.41 2.00 -12.48
N ASN A 100 8.07 3.04 -13.00
CA ASN A 100 9.53 3.05 -13.11
C ASN A 100 10.12 3.76 -11.87
N PRO A 101 10.78 3.04 -10.94
CA PRO A 101 11.35 3.65 -9.73
C PRO A 101 12.47 4.65 -9.98
N ASN A 102 12.97 4.75 -11.22
CA ASN A 102 14.09 5.60 -11.60
C ASN A 102 13.68 6.88 -12.33
N THR A 103 12.39 7.14 -12.61
CA THR A 103 11.97 8.37 -13.32
C THR A 103 12.08 9.61 -12.42
N ASP A 104 12.71 10.66 -12.96
CA ASP A 104 13.00 11.92 -12.27
C ASP A 104 11.75 12.68 -11.78
N ASP A 105 10.59 12.52 -12.44
CA ASP A 105 9.33 13.23 -12.12
C ASP A 105 8.86 13.04 -10.67
N TYR A 106 9.25 11.94 -10.02
CA TYR A 106 8.83 11.64 -8.65
C TYR A 106 9.93 11.87 -7.60
N ARG A 107 11.14 12.28 -8.02
CA ARG A 107 12.19 12.76 -7.09
C ARG A 107 11.75 14.05 -6.39
N GLU A 108 10.92 14.87 -7.03
CA GLU A 108 10.38 16.10 -6.43
C GLU A 108 9.18 15.86 -5.48
N HIS A 109 8.51 14.69 -5.54
CA HIS A 109 7.26 14.43 -4.81
C HIS A 109 7.35 13.30 -3.77
N GLY A 110 8.46 12.54 -3.77
CA GLY A 110 8.79 11.53 -2.78
C GLY A 110 7.94 10.25 -2.89
N VAL A 111 8.56 9.10 -3.14
CA VAL A 111 7.88 7.80 -3.14
C VAL A 111 8.37 6.93 -1.98
N GLY A 112 7.46 6.15 -1.40
CA GLY A 112 7.74 5.16 -0.37
C GLY A 112 7.29 3.78 -0.80
N PHE A 113 8.03 2.75 -0.38
CA PHE A 113 7.65 1.35 -0.60
C PHE A 113 7.59 0.59 0.70
N ARG A 114 6.69 -0.38 0.77
CA ARG A 114 6.64 -1.35 1.86
C ARG A 114 6.48 -2.75 1.31
N GLY A 115 7.42 -3.63 1.67
CA GLY A 115 7.33 -5.05 1.43
C GLY A 115 6.60 -5.76 2.56
N THR A 116 5.66 -6.63 2.22
CA THR A 116 4.98 -7.50 3.18
C THR A 116 4.96 -8.93 2.66
N ARG A 117 5.47 -9.87 3.47
CA ARG A 117 5.60 -11.29 3.14
C ARG A 117 4.29 -11.96 2.76
N ASN A 118 3.20 -11.57 3.43
CA ASN A 118 1.87 -12.14 3.22
C ASN A 118 0.83 -11.01 3.12
N GLU A 119 0.14 -10.93 1.98
CA GLU A 119 -0.88 -9.89 1.72
C GLU A 119 -2.06 -9.89 2.69
N LYS A 120 -2.29 -11.00 3.41
CA LYS A 120 -3.33 -11.10 4.44
C LYS A 120 -2.94 -10.34 5.71
N TRP A 121 -1.67 -9.97 5.86
CA TRP A 121 -1.21 -9.21 7.00
C TRP A 121 -1.61 -7.73 6.83
N PRO A 122 -2.32 -7.16 7.82
CA PRO A 122 -2.79 -5.79 7.72
C PRO A 122 -1.63 -4.78 7.80
N LEU A 123 -1.74 -3.68 7.06
CA LEU A 123 -0.83 -2.55 7.18
C LEU A 123 -1.19 -1.71 8.41
N VAL A 124 -0.81 -2.19 9.59
CA VAL A 124 -1.03 -1.48 10.86
C VAL A 124 0.28 -1.29 11.62
N PRO A 125 0.40 -0.22 12.44
CA PRO A 125 1.52 -0.04 13.33
C PRO A 125 1.79 -1.26 14.19
N SER A 126 3.07 -1.55 14.44
CA SER A 126 3.48 -2.75 15.18
C SER A 126 2.90 -2.80 16.59
N ILE A 127 2.78 -1.65 17.27
CA ILE A 127 2.20 -1.55 18.63
C ILE A 127 0.76 -2.04 18.74
N LEU A 128 0.01 -2.06 17.63
CA LEU A 128 -1.38 -2.49 17.59
C LEU A 128 -1.57 -3.95 17.13
N ARG A 129 -0.48 -4.64 16.75
CA ARG A 129 -0.57 -6.02 16.24
C ARG A 129 -0.79 -7.02 17.38
N GLY A 130 -1.64 -8.02 17.16
CA GLY A 130 -1.85 -9.12 18.11
C GLY A 130 -2.41 -8.69 19.47
N LEU A 131 -3.20 -7.63 19.53
CA LEU A 131 -3.91 -7.25 20.77
C LEU A 131 -4.99 -8.30 21.12
N PRO A 132 -5.23 -8.55 22.42
CA PRO A 132 -6.21 -9.54 22.86
C PRO A 132 -7.63 -9.13 22.45
N LEU A 133 -8.20 -9.89 21.52
CA LEU A 133 -9.54 -9.64 21.00
C LEU A 133 -10.61 -10.02 22.03
N ASN A 134 -11.73 -9.29 22.05
CA ASN A 134 -12.91 -9.53 22.88
C ASN A 134 -12.79 -9.21 24.38
N ASN A 135 -11.69 -8.59 24.83
CA ASN A 135 -11.57 -8.06 26.18
C ASN A 135 -10.92 -6.66 26.14
N VAL A 136 -11.78 -5.64 26.16
CA VAL A 136 -11.37 -4.23 26.09
C VAL A 136 -10.39 -3.87 27.22
N GLN A 137 -10.58 -4.43 28.42
CA GLN A 137 -9.67 -4.14 29.54
C GLN A 137 -8.29 -4.74 29.30
N ALA A 138 -8.21 -5.99 28.82
CA ALA A 138 -6.94 -6.64 28.51
C ALA A 138 -6.22 -5.94 27.34
N GLU A 139 -6.97 -5.45 26.35
CA GLU A 139 -6.44 -4.65 25.25
C GLU A 139 -5.82 -3.35 25.75
N ILE A 140 -6.53 -2.62 26.62
CA ILE A 140 -6.04 -1.36 27.22
C ILE A 140 -4.77 -1.62 28.04
N GLU A 141 -4.75 -2.64 28.87
CA GLU A 141 -3.57 -2.94 29.70
C GLU A 141 -2.36 -3.37 28.86
N GLU A 142 -2.58 -4.15 27.80
CA GLU A 142 -1.49 -4.54 26.88
C GLU A 142 -0.96 -3.33 26.10
N CYS A 143 -1.84 -2.45 25.62
CA CYS A 143 -1.44 -1.18 25.02
C CYS A 143 -0.61 -0.34 26.00
N LYS A 144 -1.09 -0.13 27.24
CA LYS A 144 -0.34 0.61 28.27
C LYS A 144 1.03 0.01 28.53
N ARG A 145 1.12 -1.31 28.62
CA ARG A 145 2.38 -2.04 28.81
C ARG A 145 3.35 -1.74 27.66
N ARG A 146 2.91 -1.88 26.40
CA ARG A 146 3.73 -1.60 25.21
C ARG A 146 4.18 -0.14 25.12
N TYR A 147 3.28 0.81 25.41
CA TYR A 147 3.63 2.23 25.43
C TYR A 147 4.62 2.57 26.56
N LYS A 148 4.52 1.90 27.71
CA LYS A 148 5.51 2.03 28.79
C LYS A 148 6.88 1.50 28.37
N ASP A 149 6.93 0.32 27.75
CA ASP A 149 8.19 -0.26 27.25
C ASP A 149 8.85 0.65 26.20
N LEU A 150 8.05 1.16 25.26
CA LEU A 150 8.50 2.12 24.25
C LEU A 150 9.02 3.41 24.90
N ALA A 151 8.30 3.98 25.88
CA ALA A 151 8.73 5.20 26.56
C ALA A 151 10.05 5.03 27.32
N LEU A 152 10.21 3.90 28.03
CA LEU A 152 11.46 3.58 28.73
C LEU A 152 12.64 3.45 27.75
N PHE A 153 12.43 2.77 26.63
CA PHE A 153 13.45 2.66 25.58
C PHE A 153 13.80 4.03 24.99
N CYS A 154 12.78 4.82 24.64
CA CYS A 154 12.99 6.14 24.04
C CYS A 154 13.75 7.08 24.97
N GLU A 155 13.47 7.08 26.28
CA GLU A 155 14.19 7.89 27.25
C GLU A 155 15.67 7.50 27.36
N ALA A 156 15.96 6.19 27.43
CA ALA A 156 17.33 5.69 27.43
C ALA A 156 18.08 6.03 26.13
N MET A 157 17.40 5.91 24.97
CA MET A 157 18.00 6.28 23.68
C MET A 157 18.24 7.76 23.54
N LYS A 158 17.32 8.59 24.00
CA LYS A 158 17.50 10.03 23.98
C LYS A 158 18.79 10.43 24.70
N GLN A 159 19.00 9.93 25.91
CA GLN A 159 20.21 10.20 26.69
C GLN A 159 21.48 9.71 25.98
N LEU A 160 21.44 8.53 25.36
CA LEU A 160 22.59 7.99 24.61
C LEU A 160 22.91 8.82 23.36
N LEU A 161 21.90 9.28 22.62
CA LEU A 161 22.07 10.09 21.42
C LEU A 161 22.59 11.50 21.76
N GLU A 162 22.07 12.11 22.83
CA GLU A 162 22.54 13.41 23.33
C GLU A 162 24.02 13.35 23.73
N GLN A 163 24.45 12.28 24.41
CA GLN A 163 25.87 12.08 24.74
C GLN A 163 26.77 11.95 23.51
N LYS A 164 26.24 11.43 22.41
CA LYS A 164 26.95 11.29 21.12
C LYS A 164 26.85 12.53 20.24
N GLY A 165 26.07 13.54 20.63
CA GLY A 165 25.81 14.73 19.82
C GLY A 165 24.91 14.48 18.61
N GLU A 166 24.13 13.40 18.63
CA GLU A 166 23.23 12.98 17.53
C GLU A 166 21.79 13.48 17.76
N GLY A 167 20.99 13.51 16.69
CA GLY A 167 19.59 13.92 16.77
C GLY A 167 18.76 12.99 17.66
N SER A 168 18.25 13.49 18.79
CA SER A 168 17.61 12.70 19.85
C SER A 168 16.09 12.93 19.98
N SER A 169 15.43 13.39 18.91
CA SER A 169 13.99 13.64 18.95
C SER A 169 13.21 12.37 19.32
N GLU A 170 12.05 12.55 19.95
CA GLU A 170 11.19 11.42 20.37
C GLU A 170 10.88 10.49 19.18
N SER A 171 10.54 11.08 18.02
CA SER A 171 10.26 10.34 16.78
C SER A 171 11.46 9.53 16.29
N VAL A 172 12.68 10.08 16.38
CA VAL A 172 13.92 9.36 16.03
C VAL A 172 14.15 8.18 16.99
N CYS A 173 13.93 8.39 18.28
CA CYS A 173 14.03 7.31 19.27
C CYS A 173 13.01 6.20 19.01
N MET A 174 11.76 6.53 18.64
CA MET A 174 10.75 5.55 18.25
C MET A 174 11.11 4.79 16.96
N ALA A 175 11.68 5.47 15.98
CA ALA A 175 12.16 4.86 14.74
C ALA A 175 13.25 3.81 15.01
N ILE A 176 14.22 4.16 15.88
CA ILE A 176 15.24 3.25 16.38
C ILE A 176 14.58 2.07 17.11
N ALA A 177 13.67 2.34 18.04
CA ALA A 177 12.95 1.33 18.81
C ALA A 177 12.29 0.27 17.90
N GLN A 178 11.52 0.70 16.91
CA GLN A 178 10.89 -0.18 15.91
C GLN A 178 11.90 -1.04 15.17
N HIS A 179 13.04 -0.46 14.82
CA HIS A 179 14.06 -1.15 14.06
C HIS A 179 14.71 -2.29 14.83
N TYR A 180 14.86 -2.12 16.14
CA TYR A 180 15.44 -3.12 17.06
C TYR A 180 14.39 -4.02 17.73
N GLY A 181 13.13 -3.95 17.30
CA GLY A 181 12.08 -4.91 17.68
C GLY A 181 11.12 -4.41 18.76
N ILE A 182 11.32 -3.21 19.30
CA ILE A 182 10.37 -2.60 20.22
C ILE A 182 9.16 -2.10 19.43
N LEU A 183 7.98 -2.53 19.88
CA LEU A 183 6.72 -2.16 19.25
C LEU A 183 6.47 -0.65 19.29
N SER A 184 6.13 -0.08 18.13
CA SER A 184 5.95 1.37 17.96
C SER A 184 4.70 1.73 17.16
N PRO A 185 4.17 2.96 17.32
CA PRO A 185 3.04 3.48 16.54
C PRO A 185 3.41 3.86 15.10
N LEU A 186 4.66 3.67 14.67
CA LEU A 186 5.13 4.03 13.34
C LEU A 186 4.89 2.92 12.31
N ILE A 187 4.78 3.33 11.04
CA ILE A 187 4.84 2.46 9.87
C ILE A 187 6.20 2.69 9.19
N ASP A 188 6.98 1.62 9.08
CA ASP A 188 8.25 1.62 8.35
C ASP A 188 8.04 1.50 6.83
N LEU A 189 8.79 2.30 6.07
CA LEU A 189 8.89 2.24 4.61
C LEU A 189 10.35 2.34 4.19
N THR A 190 10.61 1.98 2.94
CA THR A 190 11.89 2.16 2.27
C THR A 190 11.74 3.05 1.04
N ARG A 191 12.82 3.72 0.62
CA ARG A 191 12.84 4.56 -0.58
C ARG A 191 12.89 3.79 -1.89
N THR A 192 13.15 2.48 -1.90
CA THR A 192 13.29 1.72 -3.15
C THR A 192 12.41 0.48 -3.19
N ALA A 193 11.85 0.19 -4.37
CA ALA A 193 11.07 -1.03 -4.60
C ALA A 193 11.92 -2.30 -4.39
N TRP A 194 13.24 -2.22 -4.63
CA TRP A 194 14.18 -3.33 -4.49
C TRP A 194 14.31 -3.81 -3.05
N ILE A 195 14.48 -2.88 -2.11
CA ILE A 195 14.52 -3.20 -0.68
C ILE A 195 13.15 -3.72 -0.20
N ALA A 196 12.06 -3.18 -0.74
CA ALA A 196 10.72 -3.68 -0.44
C ALA A 196 10.50 -5.11 -0.98
N LEU A 197 11.02 -5.46 -2.16
CA LEU A 197 10.97 -6.83 -2.68
C LEU A 197 11.77 -7.81 -1.80
N PHE A 198 12.93 -7.40 -1.29
CA PHE A 198 13.69 -8.17 -0.31
C PHE A 198 12.84 -8.47 0.93
N PHE A 199 12.27 -7.45 1.58
CA PHE A 199 11.43 -7.66 2.77
C PHE A 199 10.14 -8.43 2.47
N ALA A 200 9.58 -8.26 1.27
CA ALA A 200 8.40 -9.00 0.86
C ALA A 200 8.72 -10.47 0.57
N SER A 201 9.95 -10.86 0.23
CA SER A 201 10.32 -12.27 -0.04
C SER A 201 11.06 -12.96 1.09
N GLN A 202 11.46 -12.20 2.13
CA GLN A 202 12.11 -12.75 3.31
C GLN A 202 11.23 -13.78 4.01
N GLU A 203 11.80 -14.96 4.26
CA GLU A 203 11.11 -16.11 4.88
C GLU A 203 9.81 -16.51 4.14
N GLY A 204 9.82 -16.34 2.80
CA GLY A 204 8.74 -16.77 1.92
C GLY A 204 8.35 -18.23 2.16
N LYS A 205 7.04 -18.50 2.14
CA LYS A 205 6.47 -19.84 2.30
C LYS A 205 5.57 -20.16 1.14
N ASP A 206 5.67 -21.36 0.59
CA ASP A 206 4.81 -21.80 -0.50
C ASP A 206 3.33 -21.59 -0.16
N GLY A 207 2.57 -21.06 -1.12
CA GLY A 207 1.14 -20.75 -0.97
C GLY A 207 0.83 -19.38 -0.36
N ASP A 208 1.81 -18.68 0.22
CA ASP A 208 1.66 -17.26 0.58
C ASP A 208 1.78 -16.36 -0.67
N ILE A 209 1.13 -15.20 -0.60
CA ILE A 209 1.26 -14.14 -1.61
C ILE A 209 2.01 -12.97 -0.99
N GLY A 210 3.20 -12.67 -1.52
CA GLY A 210 3.97 -11.48 -1.20
C GLY A 210 3.38 -10.25 -1.86
N ILE A 211 3.53 -9.10 -1.20
CA ILE A 211 3.05 -7.82 -1.72
C ILE A 211 4.06 -6.71 -1.47
N VAL A 212 4.29 -5.88 -2.49
CA VAL A 212 4.96 -4.59 -2.38
C VAL A 212 3.92 -3.49 -2.61
N GLN A 213 3.79 -2.61 -1.62
CA GLN A 213 2.90 -1.45 -1.64
C GLN A 213 3.73 -0.20 -1.93
N CYS A 214 3.26 0.65 -2.85
CA CYS A 214 3.87 1.93 -3.19
C CYS A 214 3.00 3.07 -2.63
N PHE A 215 3.63 4.12 -2.13
CA PHE A 215 3.02 5.30 -1.51
C PHE A 215 3.57 6.56 -2.16
N PHE A 216 2.70 7.48 -2.54
CA PHE A 216 3.09 8.83 -2.98
C PHE A 216 3.09 9.76 -1.77
N LEU A 217 4.26 10.25 -1.37
CA LEU A 217 4.44 10.98 -0.12
C LEU A 217 3.84 12.38 -0.19
N SER A 218 3.94 13.06 -1.34
CA SER A 218 3.23 14.32 -1.57
C SER A 218 1.72 14.18 -1.40
N GLU A 219 1.12 13.10 -1.88
CA GLU A 219 -0.32 12.86 -1.72
C GLU A 219 -0.70 12.57 -0.28
N LEU A 220 0.15 11.83 0.44
CA LEU A 220 -0.03 11.62 1.88
C LEU A 220 0.08 12.95 2.62
N GLU A 221 1.12 13.74 2.34
CA GLU A 221 1.35 15.03 2.99
C GLU A 221 0.18 16.00 2.77
N GLU A 222 -0.30 16.14 1.54
CA GLU A 222 -1.52 16.90 1.22
C GLU A 222 -2.70 16.44 2.07
N LEU A 223 -2.91 15.11 2.19
CA LEU A 223 -4.03 14.55 2.95
C LEU A 223 -3.96 14.86 4.46
N PHE A 224 -2.76 14.84 5.04
CA PHE A 224 -2.57 15.12 6.46
C PHE A 224 -2.70 16.62 6.75
N GLN A 225 -2.10 17.50 5.93
CA GLN A 225 -2.26 18.96 6.05
C GLN A 225 -3.73 19.39 6.02
N VAL A 226 -4.57 18.65 5.29
CA VAL A 226 -6.00 18.90 5.17
C VAL A 226 -6.76 18.70 6.49
N ASP A 227 -6.45 17.68 7.30
CA ASP A 227 -7.16 17.42 8.56
C ASP A 227 -6.31 16.65 9.58
N ASN A 228 -5.32 17.35 10.14
CA ASN A 228 -4.51 16.86 11.26
C ASN A 228 -5.34 16.47 12.50
N ALA A 229 -6.62 16.85 12.64
CA ALA A 229 -7.41 16.44 13.80
C ALA A 229 -7.99 15.02 13.60
N SER A 230 -8.47 14.71 12.40
CA SER A 230 -9.08 13.42 12.05
C SER A 230 -8.05 12.39 11.57
N PHE A 231 -6.99 12.87 10.94
CA PHE A 231 -5.91 12.06 10.40
C PHE A 231 -4.57 12.39 11.05
N GLY A 232 -4.46 13.16 12.15
CA GLY A 232 -3.23 13.45 12.94
C GLY A 232 -1.98 13.93 12.18
N ASP A 233 -0.82 13.75 12.81
CA ASP A 233 0.46 14.26 12.30
C ASP A 233 1.18 13.31 11.33
N PHE A 234 1.47 13.83 10.13
CA PHE A 234 2.43 13.23 9.19
C PHE A 234 3.84 13.73 9.48
N HIS A 235 4.71 12.80 9.83
CA HIS A 235 6.14 13.07 9.98
C HIS A 235 6.94 12.00 9.27
N ILE A 236 7.81 12.43 8.38
CA ILE A 236 8.88 11.60 7.84
C ILE A 236 10.01 11.62 8.85
N VAL A 237 10.20 10.51 9.55
CA VAL A 237 11.33 10.34 10.45
C VAL A 237 12.50 9.74 9.69
N GLN A 238 13.65 10.41 9.72
CA GLN A 238 14.92 9.91 9.18
C GLN A 238 15.92 9.76 10.32
N ALA A 239 16.69 8.67 10.28
CA ALA A 239 17.72 8.35 11.26
C ALA A 239 18.92 7.73 10.53
N ASP A 240 19.36 8.39 9.46
CA ASP A 240 20.38 7.89 8.53
C ASP A 240 21.78 7.74 9.17
N PHE A 241 21.97 8.29 10.37
CA PHE A 241 23.16 8.04 11.19
C PHE A 241 23.16 6.64 11.81
N ILE A 242 22.03 5.93 11.82
CA ILE A 242 21.91 4.53 12.20
C ILE A 242 22.18 3.67 10.96
N THR A 243 23.30 2.95 10.93
CA THR A 243 23.77 2.15 9.77
C THR A 243 22.66 1.28 9.17
N ARG A 244 21.91 0.57 10.03
CA ARG A 244 20.87 -0.35 9.56
C ARG A 244 19.68 0.37 8.90
N ILE A 245 19.25 1.51 9.46
CA ILE A 245 18.19 2.35 8.86
C ILE A 245 18.67 2.94 7.54
N LYS A 246 19.90 3.45 7.50
CA LYS A 246 20.54 3.98 6.29
C LYS A 246 20.62 2.95 5.17
N ASN A 247 21.11 1.74 5.45
CA ASN A 247 21.26 0.67 4.46
C ASN A 247 19.91 0.23 3.90
N GLN A 248 18.86 0.22 4.74
CA GLN A 248 17.49 -0.07 4.31
C GLN A 248 16.80 1.11 3.62
N LYS A 249 17.48 2.27 3.51
CA LYS A 249 16.90 3.54 3.05
C LYS A 249 15.55 3.80 3.74
N GLY A 250 15.53 3.50 5.04
CA GLY A 250 14.34 3.41 5.86
C GLY A 250 13.85 4.79 6.29
N PHE A 251 12.54 4.99 6.25
CA PHE A 251 11.91 6.13 6.88
C PHE A 251 10.57 5.69 7.45
N PHE A 252 10.03 6.51 8.34
CA PHE A 252 8.86 6.12 9.13
C PHE A 252 7.75 7.14 9.00
N LEU A 253 6.52 6.65 9.00
CA LEU A 253 5.31 7.45 9.06
C LEU A 253 4.65 7.25 10.41
N ARG A 254 4.36 8.35 11.10
CA ARG A 254 3.38 8.35 12.18
C ARG A 254 2.02 8.49 11.50
N LEU A 255 1.17 7.46 11.63
CA LEU A 255 -0.18 7.51 11.08
C LEU A 255 -1.23 7.66 12.19
N PRO A 256 -2.26 8.47 12.00
CA PRO A 256 -3.14 8.83 13.08
C PRO A 256 -4.51 8.22 12.85
N GLY A 257 -4.89 7.40 13.82
CA GLY A 257 -6.01 6.49 13.67
C GLY A 257 -5.65 5.23 12.88
N HIS A 258 -6.19 4.12 13.37
CA HIS A 258 -6.06 2.75 12.89
C HIS A 258 -6.73 2.49 11.51
N ARG A 259 -6.91 3.50 10.66
CA ARG A 259 -7.96 3.53 9.61
C ARG A 259 -7.48 3.80 8.19
N LEU A 260 -6.18 3.96 7.99
CA LEU A 260 -5.59 4.32 6.69
C LEU A 260 -4.80 3.17 6.05
N ASP A 261 -4.91 1.96 6.59
CA ASP A 261 -4.13 0.76 6.22
C ASP A 261 -4.20 0.37 4.73
N LYS A 262 -5.29 0.71 4.03
CA LYS A 262 -5.49 0.28 2.63
C LYS A 262 -5.87 1.39 1.67
N GLN A 263 -6.12 2.60 2.17
CA GLN A 263 -6.69 3.68 1.36
C GLN A 263 -5.63 4.51 0.65
N ASN A 264 -4.38 4.51 1.10
CA ASN A 264 -3.35 5.37 0.52
C ASN A 264 -2.27 4.60 -0.24
N VAL A 265 -2.61 3.42 -0.75
CA VAL A 265 -1.73 2.61 -1.60
C VAL A 265 -2.15 2.82 -3.05
N PRO A 266 -1.59 3.81 -3.77
CA PRO A 266 -1.88 4.04 -5.18
C PRO A 266 -1.58 2.82 -6.03
N PHE A 267 -0.62 1.99 -5.61
CA PHE A 267 -0.13 0.91 -6.44
C PHE A 267 0.43 -0.27 -5.63
N THR A 268 0.19 -1.50 -6.10
CA THR A 268 0.69 -2.74 -5.48
C THR A 268 1.21 -3.70 -6.52
N VAL A 269 2.31 -4.39 -6.19
CA VAL A 269 2.78 -5.58 -6.91
C VAL A 269 2.62 -6.80 -6.02
N ARG A 270 2.03 -7.87 -6.55
CA ARG A 270 1.80 -9.13 -5.84
C ARG A 270 2.55 -10.26 -6.53
N PHE A 271 3.05 -11.22 -5.77
CA PHE A 271 3.76 -12.38 -6.31
C PHE A 271 3.57 -13.61 -5.42
N LYS A 272 3.69 -14.80 -6.01
CA LYS A 272 3.67 -16.05 -5.23
C LYS A 272 5.00 -16.21 -4.49
N GLN A 273 4.91 -16.55 -3.22
CA GLN A 273 6.08 -16.92 -2.43
C GLN A 273 6.56 -18.32 -2.80
N HIS A 274 7.88 -18.50 -2.74
CA HIS A 274 8.52 -19.81 -2.82
C HIS A 274 9.54 -19.93 -1.70
N GLU A 275 9.54 -21.06 -1.00
CA GLU A 275 10.48 -21.31 0.08
C GLU A 275 11.93 -21.28 -0.44
N GLY A 276 12.81 -20.56 0.27
CA GLY A 276 14.20 -20.36 -0.11
C GLY A 276 14.45 -19.35 -1.25
N LEU A 277 13.41 -18.77 -1.85
CA LEU A 277 13.57 -17.73 -2.87
C LEU A 277 13.50 -16.33 -2.26
N LEU A 278 14.67 -15.73 -2.03
CA LEU A 278 14.84 -14.35 -1.59
C LEU A 278 15.27 -13.46 -2.76
N PHE A 279 14.67 -12.26 -2.86
CA PHE A 279 15.17 -11.24 -3.79
C PHE A 279 16.43 -10.59 -3.23
N GLU A 280 17.56 -10.86 -3.87
CA GLU A 280 18.84 -10.21 -3.59
C GLU A 280 19.51 -9.73 -4.89
N ASP A 281 20.26 -8.64 -4.77
CA ASP A 281 21.08 -8.03 -5.81
C ASP A 281 22.22 -7.25 -5.15
N GLU A 282 23.47 -7.71 -5.34
CA GLU A 282 24.66 -7.13 -4.70
C GLU A 282 24.92 -5.68 -5.12
N ASP A 283 24.64 -5.37 -6.38
CA ASP A 283 24.95 -4.08 -6.99
C ASP A 283 23.96 -3.00 -6.58
N LEU A 284 22.70 -3.39 -6.44
CA LEU A 284 21.69 -2.55 -5.80
C LEU A 284 21.91 -2.41 -4.29
N LYS A 285 22.89 -3.13 -3.71
CA LYS A 285 23.13 -3.26 -2.28
C LYS A 285 21.88 -3.75 -1.56
N VAL A 286 21.22 -4.74 -2.15
CA VAL A 286 20.04 -5.42 -1.59
C VAL A 286 20.45 -6.85 -1.29
N THR A 287 21.14 -7.03 -0.18
CA THR A 287 21.53 -8.34 0.34
C THR A 287 21.22 -8.41 1.82
N ASN A 288 21.07 -9.62 2.34
CA ASN A 288 20.82 -9.83 3.75
C ASN A 288 21.91 -9.19 4.62
N SER A 289 23.19 -9.42 4.28
CA SER A 289 24.34 -8.89 5.03
C SER A 289 24.48 -7.37 4.96
N TYR A 290 24.06 -6.74 3.85
CA TYR A 290 24.07 -5.29 3.74
C TYR A 290 22.91 -4.66 4.53
N LEU A 291 21.70 -5.20 4.40
CA LEU A 291 20.50 -4.65 5.04
C LEU A 291 20.43 -4.94 6.55
N TYR A 292 21.12 -5.99 7.00
CA TYR A 292 21.32 -6.37 8.40
C TYR A 292 22.83 -6.40 8.73
N PRO A 293 23.45 -5.23 8.98
CA PRO A 293 24.85 -5.16 9.34
C PRO A 293 25.11 -5.90 10.66
N SER A 294 26.31 -6.46 10.80
CA SER A 294 26.78 -7.09 12.03
C SER A 294 26.86 -6.10 13.19
N ALA A 295 26.91 -6.61 14.42
CA ALA A 295 27.02 -5.78 15.62
C ALA A 295 28.27 -4.89 15.65
N ASP A 296 29.36 -5.29 15.00
CA ASP A 296 30.57 -4.48 14.87
C ASP A 296 30.34 -3.22 14.01
N ASN A 297 29.37 -3.28 13.08
CA ASN A 297 29.03 -2.21 12.15
C ASN A 297 27.74 -1.46 12.55
N ASP A 298 27.05 -1.94 13.58
CA ASP A 298 25.84 -1.35 14.13
C ASP A 298 25.90 -1.38 15.67
N PRO A 299 26.30 -0.28 16.31
CA PRO A 299 26.46 -0.20 17.76
C PRO A 299 25.15 -0.37 18.53
N PHE A 300 24.00 -0.42 17.83
CA PHE A 300 22.69 -0.65 18.41
C PHE A 300 22.18 -2.08 18.19
N ALA A 301 22.91 -2.93 17.46
CA ALA A 301 22.57 -4.34 17.29
C ALA A 301 22.34 -5.12 18.60
N PRO A 302 23.00 -4.82 19.75
CA PRO A 302 22.69 -5.47 21.03
C PRO A 302 21.25 -5.27 21.52
N PHE A 303 20.55 -4.24 21.01
CA PHE A 303 19.14 -4.01 21.32
C PHE A 303 18.19 -4.81 20.43
N ALA A 304 18.69 -5.50 19.39
CA ALA A 304 17.86 -6.31 18.51
C ALA A 304 17.34 -7.55 19.23
N ASP A 305 16.03 -7.63 19.48
CA ASP A 305 15.40 -8.84 20.00
C ASP A 305 14.81 -9.70 18.86
N PRO A 306 15.40 -10.87 18.54
CA PRO A 306 14.89 -11.76 17.50
C PRO A 306 13.56 -12.45 17.88
N GLN A 307 13.14 -12.47 19.15
CA GLN A 307 11.90 -13.12 19.59
C GLN A 307 10.65 -12.28 19.31
N LEU A 308 10.80 -10.97 19.02
CA LEU A 308 9.71 -10.05 18.71
C LEU A 308 9.30 -10.06 17.22
N LYS A 309 9.70 -11.06 16.41
CA LYS A 309 9.47 -11.08 14.96
C LYS A 309 8.29 -11.93 14.46
N THR A 310 7.40 -12.39 15.33
CA THR A 310 6.20 -13.12 14.89
C THR A 310 4.92 -12.42 15.32
N TYR A 311 4.09 -12.05 14.33
CA TYR A 311 2.81 -11.39 14.58
C TYR A 311 1.68 -12.10 13.84
N PRO A 312 0.66 -12.59 14.55
CA PRO A 312 -0.56 -13.07 13.92
C PRO A 312 -1.40 -11.89 13.38
N ALA A 313 -2.17 -12.17 12.33
CA ALA A 313 -2.99 -11.20 11.61
C ALA A 313 -4.15 -10.64 12.46
N VAL A 314 -4.51 -9.37 12.22
CA VAL A 314 -5.65 -8.68 12.86
C VAL A 314 -6.62 -8.18 11.79
N VAL A 315 -7.90 -8.13 12.16
CA VAL A 315 -9.00 -7.61 11.34
C VAL A 315 -8.95 -6.07 11.30
N ALA A 316 -8.85 -5.53 10.09
CA ALA A 316 -8.84 -4.09 9.82
C ALA A 316 -10.06 -3.38 10.39
N THR A 317 -9.81 -2.30 11.12
CA THR A 317 -10.81 -1.32 11.54
C THR A 317 -11.17 -0.39 10.39
N ARG A 318 -12.44 -0.46 9.95
CA ARG A 318 -12.98 0.13 8.71
C ARG A 318 -13.37 1.61 8.87
N PRO A 319 -13.54 2.40 7.78
CA PRO A 319 -14.04 3.79 7.79
C PRO A 319 -15.46 3.94 8.40
N THR A 320 -15.80 5.13 8.93
CA THR A 320 -16.96 5.34 9.85
C THR A 320 -18.18 5.88 9.15
N SER A 321 -17.99 6.69 8.11
CA SER A 321 -19.10 7.27 7.37
C SER A 321 -18.71 7.74 5.96
N PRO A 322 -19.67 7.88 5.04
CA PRO A 322 -19.47 8.61 3.79
C PRO A 322 -19.14 10.10 3.95
N GLU A 323 -19.50 10.72 5.08
CA GLU A 323 -19.29 12.15 5.30
C GLU A 323 -17.81 12.49 5.46
N ASP A 324 -17.03 11.57 6.06
CA ASP A 324 -15.59 11.67 6.20
C ASP A 324 -14.91 11.89 4.82
N TYR A 325 -15.39 11.19 3.78
CA TYR A 325 -14.92 11.34 2.40
C TYR A 325 -15.46 12.60 1.71
N TYR A 326 -16.64 13.09 2.10
CA TYR A 326 -17.21 14.32 1.55
C TYR A 326 -16.42 15.54 2.04
N SER A 327 -16.04 15.58 3.31
CA SER A 327 -15.18 16.64 3.87
C SER A 327 -13.81 16.73 3.18
N PHE A 328 -13.28 15.59 2.68
CA PHE A 328 -12.10 15.58 1.81
C PHE A 328 -12.40 16.22 0.44
N ALA A 329 -13.47 15.79 -0.24
CA ALA A 329 -13.83 16.27 -1.57
C ALA A 329 -14.17 17.77 -1.61
N GLU A 330 -14.82 18.30 -0.57
CA GLU A 330 -15.18 19.72 -0.46
C GLU A 330 -13.94 20.63 -0.45
N ARG A 331 -12.83 20.17 0.16
CA ARG A 331 -11.59 20.94 0.25
C ARG A 331 -10.81 20.98 -1.06
N VAL A 332 -10.82 19.90 -1.84
CA VAL A 332 -10.26 19.87 -3.21
C VAL A 332 -10.89 20.96 -4.11
N PHE A 333 -12.17 21.28 -3.89
CA PHE A 333 -12.85 22.38 -4.56
C PHE A 333 -12.44 23.76 -4.01
N LYS A 334 -12.38 23.90 -2.66
CA LYS A 334 -12.01 25.15 -1.98
C LYS A 334 -10.56 25.60 -2.27
N GLU A 335 -9.57 24.71 -2.21
CA GLU A 335 -8.15 25.01 -2.44
C GLU A 335 -7.84 25.57 -3.84
N ARG A 336 -8.75 25.36 -4.79
CA ARG A 336 -8.61 25.79 -6.18
C ARG A 336 -9.57 26.91 -6.55
N ASN A 337 -10.08 27.63 -5.55
CA ASN A 337 -11.03 28.75 -5.68
C ASN A 337 -12.29 28.41 -6.51
N LEU A 338 -12.75 27.15 -6.46
CA LEU A 338 -13.95 26.71 -7.16
C LEU A 338 -15.06 26.40 -6.16
N VAL A 339 -16.18 27.13 -6.26
CA VAL A 339 -17.39 26.82 -5.47
C VAL A 339 -18.12 25.64 -6.11
N MET A 340 -18.37 24.58 -5.36
CA MET A 340 -19.12 23.42 -5.83
C MET A 340 -20.58 23.80 -6.04
N ASP A 341 -21.11 23.62 -7.25
CA ASP A 341 -22.53 23.84 -7.51
C ASP A 341 -23.40 22.66 -7.03
N THR A 342 -24.71 22.86 -6.94
CA THR A 342 -25.66 21.86 -6.40
C THR A 342 -25.61 20.53 -7.17
N LEU A 343 -25.42 20.56 -8.49
CA LEU A 343 -25.40 19.34 -9.31
C LEU A 343 -24.11 18.56 -9.06
N ASN A 344 -22.97 19.25 -9.02
CA ASN A 344 -21.68 18.66 -8.73
C ASN A 344 -21.61 18.17 -7.27
N GLU A 345 -22.22 18.87 -6.31
CA GLU A 345 -22.35 18.41 -4.93
C GLU A 345 -23.08 17.06 -4.85
N MET A 346 -24.20 16.91 -5.56
CA MET A 346 -24.92 15.64 -5.62
C MET A 346 -24.06 14.50 -6.18
N ILE A 347 -23.28 14.78 -7.24
CA ILE A 347 -22.39 13.79 -7.86
C ILE A 347 -21.22 13.45 -6.92
N VAL A 348 -20.63 14.43 -6.25
CA VAL A 348 -19.55 14.24 -5.26
C VAL A 348 -20.05 13.40 -4.10
N ARG A 349 -21.18 13.74 -3.48
CA ARG A 349 -21.76 12.96 -2.38
C ARG A 349 -22.06 11.51 -2.78
N ARG A 350 -22.60 11.32 -4.00
CA ARG A 350 -22.83 9.97 -4.55
C ARG A 350 -21.53 9.21 -4.77
N THR A 351 -20.47 9.90 -5.17
CA THR A 351 -19.12 9.33 -5.35
C THR A 351 -18.49 8.93 -4.02
N CYS A 352 -18.62 9.75 -2.98
CA CYS A 352 -18.15 9.44 -1.62
C CYS A 352 -18.92 8.25 -1.01
N ASP A 353 -20.24 8.17 -1.17
CA ASP A 353 -21.06 7.03 -0.74
C ASP A 353 -20.67 5.74 -1.48
N PHE A 354 -20.48 5.82 -2.80
CA PHE A 354 -20.00 4.71 -3.62
C PHE A 354 -18.62 4.24 -3.15
N HIS A 355 -17.68 5.16 -2.97
CA HIS A 355 -16.32 4.84 -2.53
C HIS A 355 -16.29 4.22 -1.14
N TYR A 356 -17.09 4.74 -0.20
CA TYR A 356 -17.29 4.14 1.12
C TYR A 356 -17.76 2.69 1.00
N ARG A 357 -18.71 2.39 0.11
CA ARG A 357 -19.23 1.02 -0.07
C ARG A 357 -18.18 0.05 -0.64
N LEU A 358 -17.24 0.51 -1.46
CA LEU A 358 -16.14 -0.31 -1.98
C LEU A 358 -15.24 -0.87 -0.86
N GLN A 359 -15.16 -0.16 0.27
CA GLN A 359 -14.37 -0.59 1.43
C GLN A 359 -14.89 -1.89 2.07
N PHE A 360 -16.11 -2.30 1.72
CA PHE A 360 -16.79 -3.47 2.28
C PHE A 360 -16.91 -4.63 1.29
N VAL A 361 -16.26 -4.54 0.12
CA VAL A 361 -16.28 -5.61 -0.89
C VAL A 361 -15.15 -6.58 -0.63
N ASP A 362 -15.49 -7.82 -0.29
CA ASP A 362 -14.53 -8.91 -0.16
C ASP A 362 -13.94 -9.26 -1.54
N GLY A 363 -12.64 -9.57 -1.56
CA GLY A 363 -11.92 -9.91 -2.81
C GLY A 363 -11.50 -8.70 -3.67
N LEU A 364 -12.02 -7.49 -3.40
CA LEU A 364 -11.57 -6.28 -4.09
C LEU A 364 -10.16 -5.89 -3.62
N SER A 365 -9.26 -5.56 -4.56
CA SER A 365 -7.89 -5.15 -4.20
C SER A 365 -7.86 -3.79 -3.49
N ASP A 366 -6.81 -3.55 -2.71
CA ASP A 366 -6.64 -2.28 -1.96
C ASP A 366 -6.53 -1.08 -2.89
N VAL A 367 -5.81 -1.23 -4.02
CA VAL A 367 -5.69 -0.21 -5.08
C VAL A 367 -7.05 0.16 -5.70
N ALA A 368 -7.97 -0.80 -5.81
CA ALA A 368 -9.29 -0.56 -6.40
C ALA A 368 -10.23 0.21 -5.46
N ARG A 369 -9.92 0.25 -4.17
CA ARG A 369 -10.63 1.00 -3.13
C ARG A 369 -9.76 2.08 -2.48
N SER A 370 -8.67 2.49 -3.11
CA SER A 370 -7.78 3.52 -2.57
C SER A 370 -8.40 4.91 -2.71
N LEU A 371 -8.11 5.80 -1.76
CA LEU A 371 -8.48 7.21 -1.79
C LEU A 371 -7.94 7.91 -3.04
N ASN A 372 -6.84 7.44 -3.63
CA ASN A 372 -6.39 7.95 -4.92
C ASN A 372 -7.47 7.79 -6.01
N ARG A 373 -8.25 6.70 -5.98
CA ARG A 373 -9.43 6.53 -6.86
C ARG A 373 -10.51 7.55 -6.58
N LEU A 374 -10.75 7.85 -5.31
CA LEU A 374 -11.67 8.91 -4.94
C LEU A 374 -11.14 10.25 -5.45
N LYS A 375 -9.88 10.60 -5.20
CA LYS A 375 -9.22 11.84 -5.65
C LYS A 375 -9.34 12.03 -7.17
N ASN A 376 -9.01 11.01 -7.96
CA ASN A 376 -9.12 11.05 -9.43
C ASN A 376 -10.57 11.25 -9.90
N ALA A 377 -11.52 10.60 -9.24
CA ALA A 377 -12.95 10.78 -9.51
C ALA A 377 -13.41 12.21 -9.17
N ILE A 378 -13.04 12.74 -8.01
CA ILE A 378 -13.34 14.13 -7.58
C ILE A 378 -12.69 15.14 -8.53
N GLN A 379 -11.45 14.90 -8.95
CA GLN A 379 -10.73 15.75 -9.91
C GLN A 379 -11.43 15.78 -11.27
N THR A 380 -11.95 14.64 -11.73
CA THR A 380 -12.72 14.56 -12.98
C THR A 380 -14.01 15.38 -12.89
N ILE A 381 -14.69 15.34 -11.73
CA ILE A 381 -15.89 16.16 -11.49
C ILE A 381 -15.53 17.65 -11.52
N ARG A 382 -14.45 18.03 -10.85
CA ARG A 382 -13.95 19.41 -10.81
C ARG A 382 -13.61 19.96 -12.19
N ILE A 383 -12.85 19.21 -13.00
CA ILE A 383 -12.48 19.60 -14.36
C ILE A 383 -13.73 19.79 -15.21
N ALA A 384 -14.68 18.84 -15.15
CA ALA A 384 -15.94 18.97 -15.89
C ALA A 384 -16.73 20.22 -15.48
N GLN A 385 -16.75 20.57 -14.20
CA GLN A 385 -17.37 21.82 -13.74
C GLN A 385 -16.67 23.06 -14.30
N GLN A 386 -15.33 23.11 -14.24
CA GLN A 386 -14.55 24.23 -14.78
C GLN A 386 -14.76 24.42 -16.29
N GLU A 387 -14.81 23.31 -17.02
CA GLU A 387 -15.04 23.28 -18.47
C GLU A 387 -16.52 23.42 -18.84
N LYS A 388 -17.43 23.50 -17.86
CA LYS A 388 -18.90 23.51 -18.04
C LYS A 388 -19.40 22.31 -18.87
N ARG A 389 -18.71 21.18 -18.75
CA ARG A 389 -19.03 19.93 -19.45
C ARG A 389 -20.13 19.19 -18.67
N PRO A 390 -21.15 18.64 -19.35
CA PRO A 390 -22.14 17.80 -18.69
C PRO A 390 -21.47 16.55 -18.12
N LEU A 391 -21.81 16.23 -16.87
CA LEU A 391 -21.28 15.09 -16.15
C LEU A 391 -22.41 14.35 -15.42
N ASN A 392 -22.33 13.03 -15.42
CA ASN A 392 -23.16 12.18 -14.58
C ASN A 392 -22.30 11.14 -13.86
N PHE A 393 -22.92 10.38 -12.95
CA PHE A 393 -22.23 9.38 -12.15
C PHE A 393 -21.55 8.28 -12.98
N ASN A 394 -22.08 7.90 -14.15
CA ASN A 394 -21.44 6.91 -15.01
C ASN A 394 -20.12 7.44 -15.60
N ASN A 395 -20.06 8.74 -15.93
CA ASN A 395 -18.81 9.37 -16.35
C ASN A 395 -17.75 9.28 -15.25
N VAL A 396 -18.14 9.45 -13.99
CA VAL A 396 -17.25 9.32 -12.83
C VAL A 396 -16.85 7.85 -12.60
N LEU A 397 -17.78 6.91 -12.75
CA LEU A 397 -17.52 5.48 -12.58
C LEU A 397 -16.46 4.94 -13.55
N ASN A 398 -16.40 5.48 -14.77
CA ASN A 398 -15.38 5.11 -15.77
C ASN A 398 -13.95 5.42 -15.30
N THR A 399 -13.76 6.36 -14.36
CA THR A 399 -12.43 6.66 -13.78
C THR A 399 -11.92 5.54 -12.86
N TYR A 400 -12.84 4.75 -12.28
CA TYR A 400 -12.48 3.54 -11.52
C TYR A 400 -12.09 2.40 -12.46
N GLN A 401 -12.78 2.27 -13.60
CA GLN A 401 -12.54 1.23 -14.60
C GLN A 401 -11.12 1.30 -15.18
N SER A 402 -10.66 2.50 -15.55
CA SER A 402 -9.43 2.72 -16.30
C SER A 402 -8.15 2.23 -15.62
N HIS A 403 -8.19 1.92 -14.34
CA HIS A 403 -7.03 1.30 -13.66
C HIS A 403 -7.40 0.03 -12.88
N SER A 404 -8.54 -0.60 -13.17
CA SER A 404 -8.96 -1.85 -12.52
C SER A 404 -8.67 -3.06 -13.43
N THR A 405 -8.29 -4.19 -12.84
CA THR A 405 -8.30 -5.49 -13.53
C THR A 405 -9.74 -5.88 -13.89
N SER A 406 -9.92 -6.76 -14.87
CA SER A 406 -11.24 -7.24 -15.27
C SER A 406 -12.04 -7.85 -14.11
N GLU A 407 -11.38 -8.57 -13.20
CA GLU A 407 -11.99 -9.16 -12.00
C GLU A 407 -12.46 -8.09 -11.00
N ASN A 408 -11.60 -7.10 -10.69
CA ASN A 408 -11.95 -6.00 -9.80
C ASN A 408 -13.08 -5.16 -10.38
N TRP A 409 -13.11 -4.96 -11.71
CA TRP A 409 -14.14 -4.18 -12.37
C TRP A 409 -15.54 -4.77 -12.19
N LEU A 410 -15.69 -6.09 -12.28
CA LEU A 410 -16.97 -6.77 -12.04
C LEU A 410 -17.48 -6.54 -10.60
N LEU A 411 -16.58 -6.60 -9.63
CA LEU A 411 -16.89 -6.31 -8.23
C LEU A 411 -17.30 -4.85 -8.04
N ILE A 412 -16.57 -3.90 -8.63
CA ILE A 412 -16.87 -2.46 -8.61
C ILE A 412 -18.26 -2.18 -9.21
N LEU A 413 -18.56 -2.77 -10.37
CA LEU A 413 -19.86 -2.63 -11.04
C LEU A 413 -21.02 -3.16 -10.20
N SER A 414 -20.81 -4.27 -9.47
CA SER A 414 -21.84 -4.84 -8.59
C SER A 414 -22.22 -3.87 -7.46
N VAL A 415 -21.28 -3.04 -7.01
CA VAL A 415 -21.54 -2.00 -6.02
C VAL A 415 -22.25 -0.82 -6.68
N ALA A 416 -21.79 -0.38 -7.85
CA ALA A 416 -22.37 0.77 -8.56
C ALA A 416 -23.85 0.57 -8.92
N THR A 417 -24.24 -0.67 -9.26
CA THR A 417 -25.60 -1.02 -9.71
C THR A 417 -26.55 -1.42 -8.57
N ARG A 418 -26.04 -1.73 -7.37
CA ARG A 418 -26.88 -2.03 -6.19
C ARG A 418 -27.67 -0.78 -5.78
N GLN A 419 -28.99 -0.80 -6.03
CA GLN A 419 -29.94 0.20 -5.52
C GLN A 419 -29.99 0.17 -3.98
N ARG A 420 -30.05 1.35 -3.35
CA ARG A 420 -30.37 1.48 -1.92
C ARG A 420 -31.77 0.89 -1.69
N ARG A 421 -31.90 -0.16 -0.89
CA ARG A 421 -33.14 -0.35 -0.12
C ARG A 421 -33.17 0.77 0.92
N SER A 422 -33.89 1.86 0.66
CA SER A 422 -34.14 2.88 1.68
C SER A 422 -35.12 2.31 2.69
N LEU A 423 -34.61 1.85 3.82
CA LEU A 423 -35.44 1.32 4.90
C LEU A 423 -36.01 2.49 5.70
N SER A 424 -37.33 2.56 5.81
CA SER A 424 -38.06 3.65 6.47
C SER A 424 -37.72 3.73 7.97
N LEU A 425 -37.92 4.90 8.59
CA LEU A 425 -37.70 5.07 10.04
C LEU A 425 -38.54 4.08 10.86
N GLU A 426 -39.79 3.88 10.45
CA GLU A 426 -40.71 2.90 11.03
C GLU A 426 -40.15 1.47 10.92
N PHE A 427 -39.60 1.10 9.76
CA PHE A 427 -38.96 -0.21 9.58
C PHE A 427 -37.76 -0.39 10.53
N LYS A 428 -36.93 0.64 10.68
CA LYS A 428 -35.76 0.60 11.60
C LYS A 428 -36.19 0.44 13.06
N GLN A 429 -37.23 1.17 13.47
CA GLN A 429 -37.79 1.07 14.83
C GLN A 429 -38.40 -0.32 15.06
N LYS A 430 -39.20 -0.82 14.12
CA LYS A 430 -39.81 -2.16 14.20
C LYS A 430 -38.76 -3.25 14.25
N ALA A 431 -37.69 -3.14 13.45
CA ALA A 431 -36.56 -4.08 13.45
C ALA A 431 -35.80 -4.07 14.79
N ALA A 432 -35.60 -2.91 15.40
CA ALA A 432 -34.96 -2.78 16.70
C ALA A 432 -35.87 -3.29 17.85
N SER A 433 -37.17 -3.04 17.78
CA SER A 433 -38.16 -3.56 18.72
C SER A 433 -38.27 -5.08 18.73
N LEU A 434 -38.02 -5.76 17.61
CA LEU A 434 -37.96 -7.24 17.61
C LEU A 434 -36.88 -7.78 18.55
N VAL A 435 -35.76 -7.09 18.68
CA VAL A 435 -34.66 -7.48 19.58
C VAL A 435 -34.94 -7.03 21.01
N LEU A 436 -35.44 -5.81 21.20
CA LEU A 436 -35.64 -5.22 22.53
C LEU A 436 -36.91 -5.72 23.25
N ASP A 437 -38.00 -5.89 22.51
CA ASP A 437 -39.34 -6.11 23.06
C ASP A 437 -39.83 -7.55 22.84
N HIS A 438 -39.33 -8.24 21.80
CA HIS A 438 -39.75 -9.60 21.43
C HIS A 438 -38.66 -10.67 21.65
N SER A 439 -37.55 -10.31 22.32
CA SER A 439 -36.46 -11.22 22.71
C SER A 439 -35.79 -11.99 21.56
N LEU A 440 -35.90 -11.53 20.31
CA LEU A 440 -35.11 -12.10 19.22
C LEU A 440 -33.63 -11.77 19.43
N THR A 441 -32.75 -12.74 19.14
CA THR A 441 -31.32 -12.43 19.00
C THR A 441 -31.08 -11.57 17.75
N ILE A 442 -30.03 -10.77 17.76
CA ILE A 442 -29.62 -9.94 16.60
C ILE A 442 -29.48 -10.80 15.32
N ARG A 443 -28.96 -12.02 15.46
CA ARG A 443 -28.81 -12.98 14.35
C ARG A 443 -30.17 -13.42 13.80
N GLN A 444 -31.12 -13.77 14.67
CA GLN A 444 -32.48 -14.13 14.25
C GLN A 444 -33.21 -12.95 13.58
N ALA A 445 -33.09 -11.75 14.14
CA ALA A 445 -33.68 -10.54 13.54
C ALA A 445 -33.04 -10.19 12.18
N SER A 446 -31.72 -10.40 12.05
CA SER A 446 -30.98 -10.21 10.80
C SER A 446 -31.43 -11.18 9.71
N THR A 447 -31.55 -12.47 10.03
CA THR A 447 -32.04 -13.51 9.11
C THR A 447 -33.51 -13.29 8.74
N ALA A 448 -34.36 -12.92 9.70
CA ALA A 448 -35.79 -12.72 9.46
C ALA A 448 -36.10 -11.49 8.59
N LEU A 449 -35.26 -10.45 8.64
CA LEU A 449 -35.49 -9.18 7.93
C LEU A 449 -34.62 -8.99 6.69
N ASP A 450 -33.71 -9.92 6.38
CA ASP A 450 -32.73 -9.80 5.30
C ASP A 450 -31.91 -8.49 5.42
N VAL A 451 -31.41 -8.23 6.63
CA VAL A 451 -30.62 -7.03 6.98
C VAL A 451 -29.39 -7.44 7.77
N ASN A 452 -28.21 -6.90 7.43
CA ASN A 452 -26.96 -7.19 8.13
C ASN A 452 -27.04 -6.98 9.66
N GLU A 453 -26.46 -7.90 10.43
CA GLU A 453 -26.45 -7.85 11.91
C GLU A 453 -25.90 -6.53 12.48
N SER A 454 -24.89 -5.94 11.84
CA SER A 454 -24.31 -4.65 12.25
C SER A 454 -25.32 -3.50 12.14
N THR A 455 -26.19 -3.55 11.15
CA THR A 455 -27.28 -2.58 10.94
C THR A 455 -28.35 -2.73 12.02
N ILE A 456 -28.73 -3.97 12.36
CA ILE A 456 -29.67 -4.27 13.46
C ILE A 456 -29.11 -3.77 14.79
N ARG A 457 -27.82 -4.04 15.09
CA ARG A 457 -27.14 -3.53 16.30
C ARG A 457 -27.19 -2.01 16.42
N ARG A 458 -26.96 -1.30 15.31
CA ARG A 458 -27.02 0.16 15.28
C ARG A 458 -28.41 0.68 15.61
N TRP A 459 -29.47 0.12 15.00
CA TRP A 459 -30.83 0.56 15.28
C TRP A 459 -31.29 0.23 16.70
N VAL A 460 -30.87 -0.91 17.25
CA VAL A 460 -31.11 -1.26 18.66
C VAL A 460 -30.47 -0.24 19.60
N ARG A 461 -29.22 0.17 19.36
CA ARG A 461 -28.55 1.22 20.15
C ARG A 461 -29.30 2.55 20.06
N GLN A 462 -29.63 3.00 18.84
CA GLN A 462 -30.37 4.25 18.62
C GLN A 462 -31.73 4.25 19.32
N LEU A 463 -32.48 3.15 19.24
CA LEU A 463 -33.79 3.05 19.92
C LEU A 463 -33.64 2.99 21.44
N THR A 464 -32.57 2.35 21.94
CA THR A 464 -32.25 2.31 23.38
C THR A 464 -31.89 3.70 23.91
N GLU A 465 -31.10 4.47 23.17
CA GLU A 465 -30.75 5.86 23.50
C GLU A 465 -31.99 6.76 23.49
N LEU A 466 -32.82 6.66 22.45
CA LEU A 466 -34.08 7.39 22.35
C LEU A 466 -35.02 7.12 23.53
N ARG A 467 -35.12 5.85 23.97
CA ARG A 467 -35.92 5.46 25.15
C ARG A 467 -35.33 5.98 26.46
N LYS A 468 -34.01 6.13 26.55
CA LYS A 468 -33.34 6.70 27.74
C LYS A 468 -33.43 8.23 27.80
N SER A 469 -33.59 8.89 26.66
CA SER A 469 -33.71 10.35 26.55
C SER A 469 -35.16 10.85 26.53
N ALA A 470 -36.15 9.95 26.52
CA ALA A 470 -37.57 10.33 26.64
C ALA A 470 -37.91 10.55 28.12
N PRO A 471 -38.56 11.69 28.49
CA PRO A 471 -38.90 12.02 29.88
C PRO A 471 -39.91 11.07 30.50
#